data_AF-A0A0C4FD12-F1
#
_entry.id   AF-A0A0C4FD12-F1
#
_cell.length_a   1.000
_cell.length_b   1.000
_cell.length_c   1.000
_cell.angle_alpha   90.00
_cell.angle_beta   90.00
_cell.angle_gamma   90.00
#
_symmetry.space_group_name_H-M   'P 1'
#
loop_
_entity.id
_entity.type
_entity.pdbx_description
1 polymer ?
#
loop_
_entity_poly.entity_id
_entity_poly.type
_entity_poly.pdbx_seq_one_letter_code
_entity_poly.pdbx_strand_id
1 'polypeptide(L)'
;MANPNTVIHTKQCLAEVQKHWEKVTPNGTAVLSTVVQRVMWAQFRLDVVLALGKTKQHLGTHINLMDANGLIKWQGAVKKHAVFGVGQNTVIASNADFDSYVDAILANPNSEVIIWVIMADPRRTAKERKNVSSVAQSFYSALSRLD
;
A
#
# COMPACT_ATOMS: atom_id res chain seq x y z
N MET A 1 -34.70 16.18 -14.14
CA MET A 1 -33.70 16.26 -15.23
C MET A 1 -32.47 17.00 -14.70
N ALA A 2 -31.28 16.39 -14.70
CA ALA A 2 -30.08 17.00 -14.13
C ALA A 2 -29.52 18.10 -15.05
N ASN A 3 -29.14 19.24 -14.47
CA ASN A 3 -28.60 20.39 -15.19
C ASN A 3 -27.25 20.04 -15.85
N PRO A 4 -27.08 20.24 -17.18
CA PRO A 4 -25.86 19.90 -17.89
C PRO A 4 -24.60 20.62 -17.38
N ASN A 5 -24.74 21.82 -16.82
CA ASN A 5 -23.61 22.58 -16.25
C ASN A 5 -23.08 21.94 -14.96
N THR A 6 -23.94 21.30 -14.17
CA THR A 6 -23.56 20.57 -12.96
C THR A 6 -22.76 19.31 -13.31
N VAL A 7 -23.11 18.64 -14.42
CA VAL A 7 -22.42 17.44 -14.90
C VAL A 7 -21.02 17.78 -15.43
N ILE A 8 -20.85 18.91 -16.12
CA ILE A 8 -19.55 19.36 -16.63
C ILE A 8 -18.60 19.75 -15.49
N HIS A 9 -19.08 20.55 -14.52
CA HIS A 9 -18.26 20.97 -13.39
C HIS A 9 -17.82 19.78 -12.50
N THR A 10 -18.68 18.76 -12.38
CA THR A 10 -18.35 17.54 -11.63
C THR A 10 -17.32 16.69 -12.37
N LYS A 11 -17.43 16.54 -13.71
CA LYS A 11 -16.43 15.82 -14.53
C LYS A 11 -15.07 16.52 -14.52
N GLN A 12 -15.06 17.84 -14.54
CA GLN A 12 -13.84 18.66 -14.54
C GLN A 12 -13.15 18.65 -13.17
N CYS A 13 -13.91 18.72 -12.07
CA CYS A 13 -13.39 18.49 -10.72
C CYS A 13 -12.83 17.07 -10.54
N LEU A 14 -13.51 16.06 -11.10
CA LEU A 14 -13.00 14.68 -11.10
C LEU A 14 -11.69 14.54 -11.88
N ALA A 15 -11.54 15.27 -12.99
CA ALA A 15 -10.33 15.30 -13.82
C ALA A 15 -9.16 16.05 -13.14
N GLU A 16 -9.43 17.08 -12.32
CA GLU A 16 -8.39 17.74 -11.53
C GLU A 16 -7.92 16.90 -10.35
N VAL A 17 -8.84 16.20 -9.67
CA VAL A 17 -8.48 15.17 -8.68
C VAL A 17 -7.77 13.97 -9.34
N GLN A 18 -8.10 13.66 -10.61
CA GLN A 18 -7.46 12.61 -11.40
C GLN A 18 -5.94 12.85 -11.58
N LYS A 19 -5.53 14.13 -11.59
CA LYS A 19 -4.15 14.60 -11.86
C LYS A 19 -3.20 14.49 -10.64
N HIS A 20 -3.72 14.34 -9.42
CA HIS A 20 -2.96 14.69 -8.21
C HIS A 20 -2.17 13.57 -7.51
N TRP A 21 -2.11 12.37 -8.08
CA TRP A 21 -1.27 11.29 -7.54
C TRP A 21 0.06 11.21 -8.30
N GLU A 22 1.01 12.04 -7.89
CA GLU A 22 2.38 11.98 -8.40
C GLU A 22 3.20 10.95 -7.62
N LYS A 23 4.07 10.22 -8.34
CA LYS A 23 5.06 9.34 -7.71
C LYS A 23 5.94 10.20 -6.79
N VAL A 24 6.02 9.82 -5.52
CA VAL A 24 6.97 10.45 -4.60
C VAL A 24 8.38 10.02 -4.99
N THR A 25 9.13 10.93 -5.58
CA THR A 25 10.59 10.78 -5.75
C THR A 25 11.27 11.29 -4.48
N PRO A 26 12.11 10.49 -3.81
CA PRO A 26 12.85 10.92 -2.63
C PRO A 26 13.97 11.90 -3.01
N ASN A 27 14.29 12.86 -2.15
CA ASN A 27 15.37 13.84 -2.38
C ASN A 27 16.78 13.26 -2.09
N GLY A 28 16.91 11.94 -2.05
CA GLY A 28 18.12 11.21 -1.71
C GLY A 28 17.86 9.72 -1.47
N THR A 29 18.89 9.00 -1.03
CA THR A 29 18.80 7.57 -0.72
C THR A 29 18.33 7.37 0.72
N ALA A 30 17.26 6.61 0.92
CA ALA A 30 16.89 6.13 2.25
C ALA A 30 17.89 5.04 2.67
N VAL A 31 18.63 5.27 3.76
CA VAL A 31 19.56 4.28 4.32
C VAL A 31 18.90 3.61 5.52
N LEU A 32 18.63 2.30 5.38
CA LEU A 32 18.15 1.45 6.45
C LEU A 32 19.34 0.73 7.09
N SER A 33 19.74 1.17 8.28
CA SER A 33 20.80 0.53 9.07
C SER A 33 20.19 -0.32 10.18
N THR A 34 19.68 -1.50 9.82
CA THR A 34 19.10 -2.45 10.79
C THR A 34 19.71 -3.84 10.62
N VAL A 35 19.95 -4.52 11.75
CA VAL A 35 20.32 -5.94 11.76
C VAL A 35 19.03 -6.75 11.70
N VAL A 36 18.66 -7.18 10.50
CA VAL A 36 17.33 -7.77 10.21
C VAL A 36 17.00 -8.99 11.08
N GLN A 37 18.01 -9.75 11.52
CA GLN A 37 17.87 -10.91 12.40
C GLN A 37 17.51 -10.58 13.86
N ARG A 38 17.68 -9.32 14.28
CA ARG A 38 17.55 -8.90 15.69
C ARG A 38 16.33 -8.03 15.94
N VAL A 39 15.50 -7.81 14.92
CA VAL A 39 14.32 -6.95 14.99
C VAL A 39 13.07 -7.77 14.73
N MET A 40 11.99 -7.44 15.44
CA MET A 40 10.67 -7.96 15.11
C MET A 40 10.06 -7.15 13.97
N TRP A 41 9.00 -7.69 13.34
CA TRP A 41 8.33 -7.04 12.23
C TRP A 41 7.88 -5.60 12.53
N ALA A 42 7.35 -5.37 13.73
CA ALA A 42 6.91 -4.05 14.16
C ALA A 42 8.07 -3.03 14.19
N GLN A 43 9.23 -3.43 14.71
CA GLN A 43 10.40 -2.55 14.77
C GLN A 43 10.98 -2.32 13.38
N PHE A 44 11.07 -3.37 12.55
CA PHE A 44 11.55 -3.24 11.18
C PHE A 44 10.72 -2.21 10.38
N ARG A 45 9.38 -2.24 10.49
CA ARG A 45 8.52 -1.23 9.86
C ARG A 45 8.84 0.17 10.35
N LEU A 46 8.98 0.38 11.67
CA LEU A 46 9.34 1.68 12.24
C LEU A 46 10.67 2.20 11.66
N ASP A 47 11.67 1.34 11.54
CA ASP A 47 12.98 1.70 11.00
C ASP A 47 12.87 2.10 9.51
N VAL A 48 12.07 1.37 8.72
CA VAL A 48 11.80 1.72 7.31
C VAL A 48 11.09 3.08 7.21
N VAL A 49 10.05 3.31 8.02
CA VAL A 49 9.34 4.60 8.03
C VAL A 49 10.27 5.75 8.40
N LEU A 50 11.13 5.55 9.40
CA LEU A 50 12.11 6.54 9.84
C LEU A 50 13.13 6.84 8.74
N ALA A 51 13.63 5.82 8.04
CA ALA A 51 14.54 5.99 6.91
C ALA A 51 13.89 6.75 5.75
N LEU A 52 12.65 6.41 5.40
CA LEU A 52 11.90 7.11 4.35
C LEU A 52 11.56 8.55 4.75
N GLY A 53 11.19 8.78 6.00
CA GLY A 53 10.89 10.12 6.54
C GLY A 53 12.05 11.10 6.44
N LYS A 54 13.30 10.62 6.45
CA LYS A 54 14.50 11.45 6.23
C LYS A 54 14.65 11.94 4.78
N THR A 55 14.01 11.27 3.82
CA THR A 55 14.15 11.61 2.39
C THR A 55 13.19 12.70 1.90
N LYS A 56 12.06 12.88 2.59
CA LYS A 56 11.04 13.88 2.22
C LYS A 56 10.21 14.26 3.44
N GLN A 57 10.03 15.57 3.64
CA GLN A 57 9.22 16.12 4.71
C GLN A 57 7.81 15.50 4.71
N HIS A 58 7.31 15.16 5.89
CA HIS A 58 6.01 14.52 6.14
C HIS A 58 5.81 13.10 5.61
N LEU A 59 6.74 12.52 4.84
CA LEU A 59 6.57 11.19 4.26
C LEU A 59 6.42 10.10 5.33
N GLY A 60 7.28 10.11 6.36
CA GLY A 60 7.21 9.13 7.45
C GLY A 60 5.90 9.23 8.24
N THR A 61 5.49 10.45 8.60
CA THR A 61 4.22 10.69 9.29
C THR A 61 3.02 10.23 8.45
N HIS A 62 3.04 10.47 7.14
CA HIS A 62 1.99 10.03 6.23
C HIS A 62 1.92 8.50 6.15
N ILE A 63 3.06 7.81 6.04
CA ILE A 63 3.12 6.34 6.03
C ILE A 63 2.54 5.77 7.34
N ASN A 64 2.95 6.28 8.50
CA ASN A 64 2.41 5.84 9.79
C ASN A 64 0.89 6.01 9.89
N LEU A 65 0.36 7.15 9.44
CA LEU A 65 -1.08 7.39 9.44
C LEU A 65 -1.81 6.37 8.57
N MET A 66 -1.26 6.04 7.40
CA MET A 66 -1.90 5.12 6.45
C MET A 66 -1.80 3.65 6.91
N ASP A 67 -0.68 3.27 7.55
CA ASP A 67 -0.51 1.94 8.14
C ASP A 67 -1.48 1.72 9.31
N ALA A 68 -1.63 2.72 10.20
CA ALA A 68 -2.58 2.68 11.32
C ALA A 68 -4.05 2.55 10.85
N ASN A 69 -4.37 3.06 9.66
CA ASN A 69 -5.70 2.94 9.04
C ASN A 69 -5.86 1.66 8.18
N GLY A 70 -4.85 0.78 8.15
CA GLY A 70 -4.89 -0.47 7.36
C GLY A 70 -4.88 -0.24 5.84
N LEU A 71 -4.38 0.91 5.38
CA LEU A 71 -4.35 1.29 3.95
C LEU A 71 -3.03 0.93 3.26
N ILE A 72 -2.02 0.51 4.02
CA ILE A 72 -0.72 0.08 3.51
C ILE A 72 -0.64 -1.45 3.50
N LYS A 73 0.00 -1.96 2.45
CA LYS A 73 0.51 -3.33 2.35
C LYS A 73 2.02 -3.28 2.25
N TRP A 74 2.66 -4.15 3.01
CA TRP A 74 4.10 -4.33 2.98
C TRP A 74 4.43 -5.55 2.14
N GLN A 75 5.40 -5.43 1.24
CA GLN A 75 5.87 -6.56 0.43
C GLN A 75 7.39 -6.64 0.43
N GLY A 76 7.91 -7.86 0.52
CA GLY A 76 9.34 -8.14 0.49
C GLY A 76 9.74 -8.90 -0.77
N ALA A 77 10.93 -8.58 -1.28
CA ALA A 77 11.55 -9.35 -2.35
C ALA A 77 13.06 -9.48 -2.17
N VAL A 78 13.59 -10.64 -2.51
CA VAL A 78 15.01 -10.96 -2.61
C VAL A 78 15.30 -11.35 -4.06
N LYS A 79 16.23 -10.65 -4.70
CA LYS A 79 16.58 -10.88 -6.10
C LYS A 79 17.04 -12.33 -6.31
N LYS A 80 16.55 -12.96 -7.38
CA LYS A 80 16.79 -14.36 -7.76
C LYS A 80 16.27 -15.41 -6.76
N HIS A 81 15.50 -15.02 -5.74
CA HIS A 81 14.84 -15.98 -4.85
C HIS A 81 13.57 -16.55 -5.48
N ALA A 82 13.26 -17.84 -5.24
CA ALA A 82 12.08 -18.49 -5.82
C ALA A 82 10.75 -17.97 -5.22
N VAL A 83 10.65 -17.94 -3.89
CA VAL A 83 9.43 -17.53 -3.16
C VAL A 83 9.31 -16.01 -3.00
N PHE A 84 10.37 -15.35 -2.54
CA PHE A 84 10.45 -13.89 -2.45
C PHE A 84 11.03 -13.24 -3.72
N GLY A 85 10.86 -13.83 -4.90
CA GLY A 85 11.37 -13.20 -6.13
C GLY A 85 10.74 -11.82 -6.39
N VAL A 86 11.44 -10.93 -7.10
CA VAL A 86 10.97 -9.56 -7.40
C VAL A 86 9.60 -9.53 -8.10
N GLY A 87 9.23 -10.58 -8.83
CA GLY A 87 7.92 -10.71 -9.48
C GLY A 87 6.80 -11.28 -8.61
N GLN A 88 7.11 -11.75 -7.39
CA GLN A 88 6.14 -12.47 -6.54
C GLN A 88 5.28 -11.55 -5.67
N ASN A 89 5.71 -10.30 -5.44
CA ASN A 89 4.96 -9.32 -4.65
C ASN A 89 4.49 -9.87 -3.29
N THR A 90 5.35 -10.66 -2.63
CA THR A 90 4.99 -11.41 -1.42
C THR A 90 4.67 -10.46 -0.28
N VAL A 91 3.45 -10.56 0.25
CA VAL A 91 2.96 -9.72 1.34
C VAL A 91 3.54 -10.19 2.67
N ILE A 92 4.00 -9.25 3.49
CA ILE A 92 4.48 -9.49 4.85
C ILE A 92 3.46 -8.86 5.81
N ALA A 93 2.60 -9.68 6.41
CA ALA A 93 1.52 -9.20 7.28
C ALA A 93 1.77 -9.52 8.77
N SER A 94 2.63 -10.50 9.06
CA SER A 94 2.87 -11.02 10.39
C SER A 94 4.36 -11.17 10.71
N ASN A 95 4.70 -11.45 11.98
CA ASN A 95 6.05 -11.82 12.36
C ASN A 95 6.50 -13.11 11.64
N ALA A 96 5.62 -14.10 11.47
CA ALA A 96 5.99 -15.36 10.80
C ALA A 96 6.33 -15.15 9.31
N ASP A 97 5.59 -14.27 8.62
CA ASP A 97 5.92 -13.90 7.24
C ASP A 97 7.26 -13.16 7.17
N PHE A 98 7.51 -12.30 8.17
CA PHE A 98 8.74 -11.56 8.27
C PHE A 98 9.93 -12.48 8.55
N ASP A 99 9.80 -13.44 9.47
CA ASP A 99 10.85 -14.44 9.75
C ASP A 99 11.18 -15.24 8.50
N SER A 100 10.15 -15.67 7.74
CA SER A 100 10.34 -16.35 6.45
C SER A 100 11.08 -15.48 5.42
N TYR A 101 10.82 -14.17 5.44
CA TYR A 101 11.52 -13.21 4.60
C TYR A 101 12.97 -12.99 5.05
N VAL A 102 13.23 -12.96 6.36
CA VAL A 102 14.58 -12.90 6.93
C VAL A 102 15.36 -14.13 6.51
N ASP A 103 14.80 -15.33 6.62
CA ASP A 103 15.44 -16.57 6.17
C ASP A 103 15.82 -16.52 4.68
N ALA A 104 14.95 -15.96 3.85
CA ALA A 104 15.22 -15.79 2.42
C ALA A 104 16.39 -14.82 2.15
N ILE A 105 16.50 -13.75 2.94
CA ILE A 105 17.64 -12.80 2.88
C ILE A 105 18.94 -13.52 3.29
N LEU A 106 18.90 -14.30 4.38
CA LEU A 106 20.06 -15.00 4.90
C LEU A 106 20.55 -16.13 3.98
N ALA A 107 19.63 -16.79 3.28
CA ALA A 107 19.96 -17.78 2.27
C ALA A 107 20.66 -17.16 1.04
N ASN A 108 20.52 -15.85 0.82
CA ASN A 108 21.07 -15.14 -0.34
C ASN A 108 21.69 -13.79 0.05
N PRO A 109 22.76 -13.78 0.87
CA PRO A 109 23.28 -12.55 1.50
C PRO A 109 23.85 -11.53 0.51
N ASN A 110 24.23 -11.97 -0.70
CA ASN A 110 24.75 -11.10 -1.76
C ASN A 110 23.66 -10.59 -2.71
N SER A 111 22.41 -11.02 -2.52
CA SER A 111 21.29 -10.57 -3.35
C SER A 111 20.76 -9.23 -2.89
N GLU A 112 20.31 -8.45 -3.86
CA GLU A 112 19.57 -7.22 -3.61
C GLU A 112 18.24 -7.55 -2.90
N VAL A 113 17.98 -6.84 -1.81
CA VAL A 113 16.79 -6.97 -0.96
C VAL A 113 15.91 -5.73 -1.18
N ILE A 114 14.61 -5.93 -1.37
CA ILE A 114 13.67 -4.87 -1.71
C ILE A 114 12.47 -4.93 -0.77
N ILE A 115 12.13 -3.80 -0.15
CA ILE A 115 10.90 -3.62 0.63
C ILE A 115 10.00 -2.60 -0.09
N TRP A 116 8.73 -2.96 -0.26
CA TRP A 116 7.73 -2.11 -0.90
C TRP A 116 6.69 -1.70 0.13
N VAL A 117 6.41 -0.40 0.19
CA VAL A 117 5.30 0.19 0.94
C VAL A 117 4.23 0.58 -0.06
N ILE A 118 3.17 -0.22 -0.14
CA ILE A 118 2.16 -0.09 -1.20
C ILE A 118 0.87 0.40 -0.61
N MET A 119 0.30 1.43 -1.22
CA MET A 119 -1.06 1.87 -0.94
C MET A 119 -1.94 1.53 -2.15
N ALA A 120 -3.11 0.95 -1.90
CA ALA A 120 -4.09 0.76 -2.97
C ALA A 120 -4.54 2.12 -3.49
N ASP A 121 -4.73 2.26 -4.81
CA ASP A 121 -5.24 3.52 -5.38
C ASP A 121 -6.60 3.83 -4.73
N PRO A 122 -6.72 4.95 -3.99
CA PRO A 122 -7.96 5.31 -3.32
C PRO A 122 -9.16 5.40 -4.28
N ARG A 123 -8.93 5.65 -5.58
CA ARG A 123 -9.97 5.69 -6.63
C ARG A 123 -10.49 4.30 -6.99
N ARG A 124 -9.61 3.29 -7.00
CA ARG A 124 -10.00 1.90 -7.21
C ARG A 124 -10.81 1.41 -6.00
N THR A 125 -10.37 1.75 -4.80
CA THR A 125 -11.08 1.46 -3.55
C THR A 125 -12.42 2.20 -3.47
N ALA A 126 -12.53 3.45 -3.93
CA ALA A 126 -13.79 4.19 -3.97
C ALA A 126 -14.80 3.60 -4.97
N LYS A 127 -14.33 3.15 -6.14
CA LYS A 127 -15.17 2.45 -7.13
C LYS A 127 -15.62 1.09 -6.61
N GLU A 128 -14.72 0.33 -5.98
CA GLU A 128 -15.05 -0.95 -5.32
C GLU A 128 -16.04 -0.75 -4.17
N ARG A 129 -15.88 0.27 -3.33
CA ARG A 129 -16.84 0.62 -2.26
C ARG A 129 -18.22 1.01 -2.82
N LYS A 130 -18.29 1.77 -3.91
CA LYS A 130 -19.55 2.07 -4.60
C LYS A 130 -20.21 0.80 -5.17
N ASN A 131 -19.42 -0.10 -5.73
CA ASN A 131 -19.92 -1.37 -6.26
C ASN A 131 -20.41 -2.28 -5.13
N VAL A 132 -19.69 -2.39 -4.02
CA VAL A 132 -20.11 -3.18 -2.85
C VAL A 132 -21.38 -2.59 -2.21
N SER A 133 -21.48 -1.26 -2.10
CA SER A 133 -22.70 -0.60 -1.63
C SER A 133 -23.90 -0.83 -2.57
N SER A 134 -23.67 -0.78 -3.89
CA SER A 134 -24.71 -1.04 -4.90
C SER A 134 -25.16 -2.50 -4.90
N VAL A 135 -24.22 -3.43 -4.78
CA VAL A 135 -24.49 -4.86 -4.65
C VAL A 135 -25.25 -5.13 -3.35
N ALA A 136 -24.79 -4.61 -2.21
CA ALA A 136 -25.49 -4.74 -0.93
C ALA A 136 -26.91 -4.17 -0.98
N GLN A 137 -27.10 -2.97 -1.57
CA GLN A 137 -28.43 -2.38 -1.76
C GLN A 137 -29.31 -3.22 -2.70
N SER A 138 -28.75 -3.81 -3.76
CA SER A 138 -29.47 -4.73 -4.65
C SER A 138 -29.91 -6.01 -3.94
N PHE A 139 -29.04 -6.60 -3.11
CA PHE A 139 -29.35 -7.77 -2.29
C PHE A 139 -30.48 -7.48 -1.28
N TYR A 140 -30.43 -6.34 -0.58
CA TYR A 140 -31.51 -5.94 0.33
C TYR A 140 -32.84 -5.67 -0.39
N SER A 141 -32.82 -5.10 -1.60
CA SER A 141 -34.03 -4.84 -2.40
C SER A 141 -34.67 -6.12 -2.99
N ALA A 142 -33.85 -7.14 -3.27
CA ALA A 142 -34.31 -8.42 -3.81
C ALA A 142 -34.99 -9.28 -2.72
N LEU A 143 -34.49 -9.22 -1.49
CA LEU A 143 -35.08 -9.92 -0.34
C LEU A 143 -36.43 -9.32 0.07
N SER A 144 -36.62 -8.00 -0.05
CA SER A 144 -37.89 -7.33 0.28
C SER A 144 -38.98 -7.44 -0.80
N ARG A 145 -38.79 -8.25 -1.83
CA ARG A 145 -39.77 -8.51 -2.92
C ARG A 145 -40.23 -9.97 -2.94
N LEU A 146 -39.76 -10.79 -2.01
CA LEU A 146 -40.11 -12.21 -1.87
C LEU A 146 -41.09 -12.46 -0.70
N ASP A 147 -41.52 -11.41 0.00
CA ASP A 147 -42.69 -11.39 0.88
C ASP A 147 -43.87 -10.71 0.16
#